data_AF-A0A2G5T8D8-F1
#
_entry.id   AF-A0A2G5T8D8-F1
#
_cell.length_a   1.000
_cell.length_b   1.000
_cell.length_c   1.000
_cell.angle_alpha   90.00
_cell.angle_beta   90.00
_cell.angle_gamma   90.00
#
_symmetry.space_group_name_H-M   'P 1'
#
loop_
_entity.id
_entity.type
_entity.pdbx_description
1 polymer ?
#
loop_
_entity_poly.entity_id
_entity_poly.type
_entity_poly.pdbx_seq_one_letter_code
_entity_poly.pdbx_strand_id
1 'polypeptide(L)'
;MSPVCFFNEASFITDLCNSVDLRNTKFSECLSQIQTESPDLSDYKCLKGVDFNSKVPTDIIDKFSKNKACTKQIFEDFCGKEALENFDEYAEMTAEKYE
;
A
#
# COMPACT_ATOMS: atom_id res chain seq x y z
N MET A 1 41.50 7.32 14.21
CA MET A 1 40.46 7.09 13.18
C MET A 1 39.14 6.92 13.94
N SER A 2 38.21 7.87 13.85
CA SER A 2 36.88 7.70 14.48
C SER A 2 36.05 6.71 13.64
N PRO A 3 35.14 5.93 14.26
CA PRO A 3 34.30 5.01 13.50
C PRO A 3 33.35 5.79 12.61
N VAL A 4 33.19 5.33 11.37
CA VAL A 4 32.20 5.86 10.43
C VAL A 4 30.84 5.27 10.83
N CYS A 5 29.91 6.12 11.28
CA CYS A 5 28.53 5.72 11.53
C CYS A 5 27.80 5.57 10.19
N PHE A 6 27.63 4.34 9.72
CA PHE A 6 26.90 4.03 8.48
C PHE A 6 25.38 3.91 8.68
N PHE A 7 24.90 3.87 9.93
CA PHE A 7 23.49 3.65 10.24
C PHE A 7 22.85 4.95 10.72
N ASN A 8 21.89 5.46 9.96
CA ASN A 8 21.07 6.60 10.38
C ASN A 8 19.93 6.07 11.26
N GLU A 9 20.21 5.91 12.56
CA GLU A 9 19.24 5.41 13.55
C GLU A 9 17.91 6.18 13.53
N ALA A 10 17.94 7.49 13.26
CA ALA A 10 16.74 8.31 13.21
C ALA A 10 15.84 7.96 12.01
N SER A 11 16.42 7.69 10.83
CA SER A 11 15.67 7.26 9.64
C SER A 11 15.00 5.91 9.88
N PHE A 12 15.76 4.94 10.41
CA PHE A 12 15.24 3.60 10.68
C PHE A 12 14.08 3.62 11.68
N ILE A 13 14.19 4.39 12.76
CA ILE A 13 13.12 4.54 13.75
C ILE A 13 11.88 5.17 13.11
N THR A 14 12.07 6.17 12.25
CA THR A 14 10.97 6.84 11.54
C THR A 14 10.23 5.87 10.61
N ASP A 15 10.95 5.08 9.82
CA ASP A 15 10.36 4.07 8.93
C ASP A 15 9.58 3.00 9.71
N LEU A 16 10.09 2.63 10.88
CA LEU A 16 9.42 1.68 11.77
C LEU A 16 8.11 2.25 12.32
N CYS A 17 8.12 3.50 12.80
CA CYS A 17 6.92 4.19 13.26
C CYS A 17 5.87 4.27 12.15
N ASN A 18 6.27 4.73 10.97
CA ASN A 18 5.42 4.83 9.79
C ASN A 18 4.79 3.48 9.43
N SER A 19 5.56 2.39 9.49
CA SER A 19 5.03 1.04 9.23
C SER A 19 4.03 0.57 10.29
N VAL A 20 4.20 0.97 11.55
CA VAL A 20 3.27 0.64 12.64
C VAL A 20 1.98 1.43 12.49
N ASP A 21 2.08 2.73 12.21
CA ASP A 21 0.93 3.60 12.02
C ASP A 21 0.09 3.11 10.84
N LEU A 22 0.72 2.84 9.69
CA LEU A 22 0.05 2.31 8.50
C LEU A 22 -0.71 1.00 8.80
N ARG A 23 -0.12 0.09 9.60
CA ARG A 23 -0.73 -1.22 9.93
C ARG A 23 -2.02 -1.10 10.74
N ASN A 24 -2.20 -0.01 11.47
CA ASN A 24 -3.39 0.25 12.29
C ASN A 24 -4.48 1.04 11.54
N THR A 25 -4.33 1.28 10.24
CA THR A 25 -5.29 2.02 9.42
C THR A 25 -6.34 1.12 8.77
N LYS A 26 -7.50 1.71 8.44
CA LYS A 26 -8.51 1.08 7.59
C LYS A 26 -8.00 0.73 6.20
N PHE A 27 -7.02 1.48 5.70
CA PHE A 27 -6.32 1.16 4.45
C PHE A 27 -5.60 -0.20 4.53
N SER A 28 -4.78 -0.43 5.57
CA SER A 28 -4.05 -1.69 5.72
C SER A 28 -4.98 -2.86 6.05
N GLU A 29 -6.05 -2.62 6.81
CA GLU A 29 -7.09 -3.63 7.06
C GLU A 29 -7.75 -4.05 5.74
N CYS A 30 -8.17 -3.08 4.92
CA CYS A 30 -8.79 -3.33 3.63
C CYS A 30 -7.87 -4.08 2.67
N LEU A 31 -6.61 -3.67 2.57
CA LEU A 31 -5.63 -4.37 1.74
C LEU A 31 -5.48 -5.83 2.17
N SER A 32 -5.39 -6.07 3.48
CA SER A 32 -5.32 -7.43 4.03
C SER A 32 -6.59 -8.23 3.74
N GLN A 33 -7.76 -7.59 3.81
CA GLN A 33 -9.04 -8.23 3.52
C GLN A 33 -9.12 -8.65 2.06
N ILE A 34 -8.84 -7.75 1.11
CA ILE A 34 -8.81 -8.06 -0.33
C ILE A 34 -7.81 -9.18 -0.60
N GLN A 35 -6.64 -9.18 0.05
CA GLN A 35 -5.64 -10.23 -0.14
C GLN A 35 -6.05 -11.59 0.43
N THR A 36 -6.80 -11.58 1.53
CA THR A 36 -7.24 -12.80 2.22
C THR A 36 -8.45 -13.42 1.53
N GLU A 37 -9.43 -12.60 1.18
CA GLU A 37 -10.67 -13.02 0.52
C GLU A 37 -10.44 -13.31 -0.97
N SER A 38 -9.41 -12.70 -1.56
CA SER A 38 -9.05 -12.81 -2.98
C SER A 38 -10.29 -12.71 -3.89
N PRO A 39 -11.07 -11.60 -3.79
CA PRO A 39 -12.30 -11.46 -4.54
C PRO A 39 -12.03 -11.44 -6.05
N ASP A 40 -13.04 -11.76 -6.84
CA ASP A 40 -12.95 -11.60 -8.29
C ASP A 40 -12.96 -10.11 -8.64
N LEU A 41 -11.83 -9.62 -9.16
CA LEU A 41 -11.66 -8.23 -9.59
C LEU A 41 -11.79 -8.06 -11.11
N SER A 42 -12.26 -9.08 -11.84
CA SER A 42 -12.37 -9.07 -13.30
C SER A 42 -13.26 -7.95 -13.84
N ASP A 43 -14.23 -7.49 -13.06
CA ASP A 43 -15.13 -6.38 -13.43
C ASP A 43 -14.43 -5.02 -13.45
N TYR A 44 -13.31 -4.87 -12.72
CA TYR A 44 -12.52 -3.65 -12.68
C TYR A 44 -11.57 -3.58 -13.88
N LYS A 45 -12.08 -3.17 -15.04
CA LYS A 45 -11.27 -3.05 -16.28
C LYS A 45 -10.09 -2.06 -16.16
N CYS A 46 -10.16 -1.12 -15.22
CA CYS A 46 -9.09 -0.16 -14.94
C CYS A 46 -7.83 -0.79 -14.33
N LEU A 47 -7.95 -2.00 -13.78
CA LEU A 47 -6.88 -2.73 -13.10
C LEU A 47 -5.84 -3.29 -14.08
N LYS A 48 -6.18 -3.38 -15.38
CA LYS A 48 -5.29 -3.82 -16.48
C LYS A 48 -4.55 -5.15 -16.20
N GLY A 49 -5.15 -6.03 -15.40
CA GLY A 49 -4.57 -7.32 -15.04
C GLY A 49 -3.54 -7.28 -13.90
N VAL A 50 -3.44 -6.18 -13.17
CA VAL A 50 -2.59 -6.11 -11.98
C VAL A 50 -3.15 -7.01 -10.88
N ASP A 51 -2.34 -7.95 -10.39
CA ASP A 51 -2.76 -8.90 -9.37
C ASP A 51 -2.61 -8.27 -7.98
N PHE A 52 -3.73 -8.04 -7.27
CA PHE A 52 -3.75 -7.49 -5.89
C PHE A 52 -2.98 -8.33 -4.87
N ASN A 53 -2.82 -9.64 -5.13
CA ASN A 53 -2.04 -10.56 -4.30
C ASN A 53 -0.56 -10.62 -4.66
N SER A 54 -0.18 -10.03 -5.79
CA SER A 54 1.22 -10.00 -6.21
C SER A 54 2.08 -9.24 -5.19
N LYS A 55 3.18 -9.88 -4.83
CA LYS A 55 4.26 -9.33 -4.00
C LYS A 55 5.40 -8.74 -4.83
N VAL A 56 5.24 -8.71 -6.16
CA VAL A 56 6.25 -8.14 -7.06
C VAL A 56 6.25 -6.62 -6.88
N PRO A 57 7.42 -6.00 -6.62
CA PRO A 57 7.54 -4.54 -6.41
C PRO A 57 6.83 -3.70 -7.48
N THR A 58 7.01 -4.06 -8.76
CA THR A 58 6.38 -3.35 -9.88
C THR A 58 4.87 -3.40 -9.84
N ASP A 59 4.28 -4.52 -9.41
CA ASP A 59 2.84 -4.68 -9.33
C ASP A 59 2.28 -3.88 -8.14
N ILE A 60 3.03 -3.76 -7.05
CA ILE A 60 2.67 -2.92 -5.91
C ILE A 60 2.68 -1.44 -6.31
N ILE A 61 3.74 -0.97 -6.97
CA ILE A 61 3.82 0.40 -7.50
C ILE A 61 2.68 0.64 -8.51
N ASP A 62 2.37 -0.33 -9.37
CA ASP A 62 1.30 -0.17 -10.35
C ASP A 62 -0.09 -0.07 -9.69
N LYS A 63 -0.36 -0.79 -8.59
CA LYS A 63 -1.62 -0.64 -7.81
C LYS A 63 -1.75 0.75 -7.22
N PHE A 64 -0.71 1.22 -6.54
CA PHE A 64 -0.81 2.38 -5.65
C PHE A 64 -0.41 3.71 -6.30
N SER A 65 0.41 3.67 -7.36
CA SER A 65 0.82 4.86 -8.12
C SER A 65 0.09 4.97 -9.47
N LYS A 66 0.17 3.95 -10.33
CA LYS A 66 -0.36 4.04 -11.71
C LYS A 66 -1.87 3.82 -11.81
N ASN A 67 -2.42 2.89 -11.04
CA ASN A 67 -3.83 2.51 -11.04
C ASN A 67 -4.56 3.04 -9.80
N LYS A 68 -4.06 4.12 -9.19
CA LYS A 68 -4.53 4.68 -7.92
C LYS A 68 -6.06 4.88 -7.87
N ALA A 69 -6.64 5.45 -8.92
CA ALA A 69 -8.09 5.66 -9.01
C ALA A 69 -8.89 4.35 -9.02
N CYS A 70 -8.36 3.32 -9.67
CA CYS A 70 -8.98 1.99 -9.70
C CYS A 70 -8.92 1.34 -8.31
N THR A 71 -7.76 1.43 -7.66
CA THR A 71 -7.55 0.92 -6.30
C THR A 71 -8.45 1.62 -5.29
N LYS A 72 -8.65 2.94 -5.41
CA LYS A 72 -9.65 3.67 -4.60
C LYS A 72 -11.05 3.11 -4.78
N GLN A 73 -11.48 2.87 -6.01
CA GLN A 73 -12.80 2.32 -6.27
C GLN A 73 -12.98 0.94 -5.61
N ILE A 74 -11.98 0.07 -5.73
CA ILE A 74 -11.99 -1.26 -5.09
C ILE A 74 -12.04 -1.12 -3.56
N PHE A 75 -11.27 -0.22 -2.97
CA PHE A 75 -11.30 0.01 -1.52
C PHE A 75 -12.68 0.51 -1.06
N GLU A 76 -13.30 1.42 -1.81
CA GLU A 76 -14.66 1.89 -1.52
C GLU A 76 -15.70 0.77 -1.59
N ASP A 77 -15.63 -0.05 -2.63
CA ASP A 77 -16.60 -1.11 -2.90
C ASP A 77 -16.51 -2.26 -1.89
N PHE A 78 -15.30 -2.65 -1.48
CA PHE A 78 -15.09 -3.79 -0.58
C PHE A 78 -15.04 -3.42 0.90
N CYS A 79 -14.53 -2.24 1.23
CA CYS A 79 -14.22 -1.86 2.62
C CYS A 79 -14.94 -0.58 3.06
N GLY A 80 -15.64 0.09 2.14
CA GLY A 80 -16.35 1.33 2.40
C GLY A 80 -15.45 2.57 2.39
N LYS A 81 -16.08 3.73 2.51
CA LYS A 81 -15.40 5.05 2.41
C LYS A 81 -14.35 5.29 3.48
N GLU A 82 -14.43 4.61 4.62
CA GLU A 82 -13.43 4.73 5.70
C GLU A 82 -12.05 4.25 5.26
N ALA A 83 -11.98 3.26 4.35
CA ALA A 83 -10.73 2.78 3.78
C ALA A 83 -10.06 3.80 2.83
N LEU A 84 -10.78 4.86 2.46
CA LEU A 84 -10.26 5.95 1.63
C LEU A 84 -9.67 7.11 2.43
N GLU A 85 -9.82 7.11 3.76
CA GLU A 85 -9.23 8.13 4.62
C GLU A 85 -7.70 8.10 4.49
N ASN A 86 -7.11 9.24 4.12
CA ASN A 86 -5.68 9.39 3.82
C ASN A 86 -5.13 8.37 2.80
N PHE A 87 -5.99 7.82 1.94
CA PHE A 87 -5.59 6.82 0.95
C PHE A 87 -4.40 7.26 0.11
N ASP A 88 -4.37 8.54 -0.29
CA ASP A 88 -3.32 9.02 -1.18
C ASP A 88 -1.93 8.97 -0.55
N GLU A 89 -1.85 9.31 0.73
CA GLU A 89 -0.63 9.26 1.55
C GLU A 89 -0.22 7.81 1.81
N TYR A 90 -1.16 6.97 2.24
CA TYR A 90 -0.88 5.56 2.52
C TYR A 90 -0.49 4.76 1.27
N ALA A 91 -1.08 5.08 0.12
CA ALA A 91 -0.70 4.51 -1.16
C ALA A 91 0.73 4.92 -1.56
N GLU A 92 1.11 6.19 -1.34
CA GLU A 92 2.46 6.69 -1.61
C GLU A 92 3.49 6.01 -0.69
N MET A 93 3.26 6.01 0.62
CA MET A 93 4.12 5.30 1.59
C MET A 93 4.27 3.81 1.27
N THR A 94 3.20 3.19 0.75
CA THR A 94 3.23 1.77 0.33
C THR A 94 4.05 1.58 -0.93
N ALA A 95 3.98 2.50 -1.91
CA ALA A 95 4.74 2.42 -3.16
C ALA A 95 6.23 2.74 -2.95
N GLU A 96 6.57 3.78 -2.19
CA GLU A 96 7.95 4.23 -1.91
C GLU A 96 8.81 3.14 -1.28
N LYS A 97 8.20 2.23 -0.51
CA LYS A 97 8.89 1.06 0.07
C LYS A 97 9.50 0.13 -0.98
N TYR A 98 9.04 0.18 -2.22
CA TYR A 98 9.37 -0.74 -3.30
C TYR A 98 10.00 -0.07 -4.52
N GLU A 99 10.18 1.26 -4.50
CA GLU A 99 10.96 2.03 -5.49
C GLU A 99 12.47 1.93 -5.24
#